data_AF-A0A1Y3BSQ1-F1
#
_entry.id   AF-A0A1Y3BSQ1-F1
#
_cell.length_a   1.000
_cell.length_b   1.000
_cell.length_c   1.000
_cell.angle_alpha   90.00
_cell.angle_beta   90.00
_cell.angle_gamma   90.00
#
_symmetry.space_group_name_H-M   'P 1'
#
loop_
_entity.id
_entity.type
_entity.pdbx_description
1 polymer ?
#
loop_
_entity_poly.entity_id
_entity_poly.type
_entity_poly.pdbx_seq_one_letter_code
_entity_poly.pdbx_strand_id
1 'polypeptide(L)'
;KQSELALELCNIYYDSNPLERFRYLCFLSDELSMTIEVASQASSSFLQTQTRQEPYDAALLVDRLQKQIRPQYLDLFRQISRLPIGVKFLVDLRSDLITVLSHPQLVSEMGPSSKVYLRLLSSRLSELLSLWFNAGFLRLERVTWDSPTSILQKITEYEAVHPIRNWLDLKHRLGLYRRCYMFSHSCLQGEPLVILHVALVPSISSSIQEIIRRTNLQQGNDNDFASTTSSLLNESLLPEDKHDALSSPKDGPTSPTITTMINGKTFKLQSFSRSPKLHQQIEDPNLVDAAVFYSISSTQKGLNGIDL
;
A
#
# COMPACT_ATOMS: atom_id res chain seq x y z
N LYS A 1 16.01 27.76 9.03
CA LYS A 1 16.14 27.63 10.50
C LYS A 1 15.03 26.81 11.18
N GLN A 2 13.79 27.27 11.40
CA GLN A 2 12.79 26.42 12.09
C GLN A 2 12.39 25.15 11.29
N SER A 3 12.18 25.28 9.98
CA SER A 3 11.94 24.12 9.09
C SER A 3 13.13 23.15 9.01
N GLU A 4 14.34 23.64 9.29
CA GLU A 4 15.58 22.87 9.20
C GLU A 4 15.76 22.03 10.46
N LEU A 5 15.49 22.61 11.64
CA LEU A 5 15.44 21.89 12.92
C LEU A 5 14.35 20.81 12.93
N ALA A 6 13.17 21.10 12.35
CA ALA A 6 12.10 20.12 12.25
C ALA A 6 12.50 18.92 11.36
N LEU A 7 13.21 19.20 10.26
CA LEU A 7 13.72 18.15 9.37
C LEU A 7 14.84 17.33 10.05
N GLU A 8 15.75 18.00 10.77
CA GLU A 8 16.80 17.35 11.55
C GLU A 8 16.21 16.41 12.60
N LEU A 9 15.17 16.85 13.33
CA LEU A 9 14.43 16.00 14.27
C LEU A 9 13.85 14.76 13.58
N CYS A 10 13.22 14.92 12.41
CA CYS A 10 12.68 13.78 11.66
C CYS A 10 13.76 12.78 11.25
N ASN A 11 14.91 13.27 10.80
CA ASN A 11 16.04 12.42 10.40
C ASN A 11 16.63 11.67 11.60
N ILE A 12 16.90 12.37 12.71
CA ILE A 12 17.38 11.76 13.95
C ILE A 12 16.42 10.67 14.42
N TYR A 13 15.12 10.93 14.41
CA TYR A 13 14.12 9.95 14.82
C TYR A 13 14.12 8.70 13.92
N TYR A 14 14.25 8.87 12.61
CA TYR A 14 14.32 7.75 11.67
C TYR A 14 15.61 6.93 11.80
N ASP A 15 16.74 7.58 12.02
CA ASP A 15 18.04 6.92 12.21
C ASP A 15 18.16 6.22 13.57
N SER A 16 17.33 6.63 14.54
CA SER A 16 17.28 6.04 15.87
C SER A 16 16.71 4.63 15.92
N ASN A 17 17.23 3.84 16.86
CA ASN A 17 16.74 2.51 17.15
C ASN A 17 15.36 2.55 17.88
N PRO A 18 14.62 1.43 17.94
CA PRO A 18 13.28 1.42 18.56
C PRO A 18 13.23 1.90 20.02
N LEU A 19 14.27 1.64 20.81
CA LEU A 19 14.33 2.07 22.21
C LEU A 19 14.56 3.58 22.34
N GLU A 20 15.37 4.17 21.46
CA GLU A 20 15.55 5.62 21.39
C GLU A 20 14.27 6.33 20.93
N ARG A 21 13.60 5.79 19.90
CA ARG A 21 12.29 6.30 19.46
C ARG A 21 11.28 6.28 20.59
N PHE A 22 11.24 5.21 21.37
CA PHE A 22 10.41 5.13 22.58
C PHE A 22 10.73 6.27 23.57
N ARG A 23 12.02 6.51 23.86
CA ARG A 23 12.44 7.62 24.74
C ARG A 23 12.05 8.98 24.18
N TYR A 24 12.17 9.20 22.88
CA TYR A 24 11.71 10.44 22.24
C TYR A 24 10.20 10.62 22.35
N LEU A 25 9.42 9.55 22.20
CA LEU A 25 7.96 9.63 22.38
C LEU A 25 7.58 10.01 23.81
N CYS A 26 8.23 9.41 24.81
CA CYS A 26 8.01 9.78 26.22
C CYS A 26 8.42 11.24 26.49
N PHE A 27 9.57 11.68 25.96
CA PHE A 27 10.01 13.07 26.07
C PHE A 27 8.99 14.04 25.43
N LEU A 28 8.54 13.75 24.21
CA LEU A 28 7.54 14.56 23.50
C LEU A 28 6.21 14.60 24.25
N SER A 29 5.79 13.48 24.86
CA SER A 29 4.53 13.41 25.60
C SER A 29 4.60 14.11 26.95
N ASP A 30 5.74 14.06 27.63
CA ASP A 30 5.85 14.53 29.01
C ASP A 30 6.25 16.02 29.05
N GLU A 31 7.24 16.43 28.26
CA GLU A 31 7.80 17.80 28.29
C GLU A 31 7.00 18.80 27.45
N LEU A 32 6.39 18.36 26.34
CA LEU A 32 5.64 19.25 25.43
C LEU A 32 4.13 19.20 25.66
N SER A 33 3.68 18.51 26.70
CA SER A 33 2.27 18.47 27.09
C SER A 33 1.89 19.69 27.92
N MET A 34 0.60 19.80 28.22
CA MET A 34 0.05 20.86 29.05
C MET A 34 0.12 20.46 30.52
N THR A 35 0.69 21.33 31.35
CA THR A 35 0.70 21.12 32.80
C THR A 35 -0.55 21.69 33.47
N ILE A 36 -0.90 21.15 34.64
CA ILE A 36 -2.08 21.60 35.40
C ILE A 36 -1.92 23.05 35.83
N GLU A 37 -0.70 23.50 36.14
CA GLU A 37 -0.41 24.86 36.57
C GLU A 37 -0.74 25.87 35.46
N VAL A 38 -0.28 25.59 34.22
CA VAL A 38 -0.56 26.46 33.06
C VAL A 38 -2.05 26.52 32.76
N ALA A 39 -2.73 25.37 32.78
CA ALA A 39 -4.18 25.30 32.57
C ALA A 39 -4.96 26.05 33.67
N SER A 40 -4.53 25.95 34.93
CA SER A 40 -5.17 26.63 36.07
C SER A 40 -4.95 28.14 36.01
N GLN A 41 -3.77 28.59 35.62
CA GLN A 41 -3.46 30.01 35.43
C GLN A 41 -4.27 30.62 34.28
N ALA A 42 -4.35 29.93 33.14
CA ALA A 42 -5.16 30.36 32.01
C ALA A 42 -6.65 30.45 32.38
N SER A 43 -7.16 29.46 33.11
CA SER A 43 -8.55 29.44 33.60
C SER A 43 -8.84 30.58 34.59
N SER A 44 -7.91 30.87 35.49
CA SER A 44 -8.03 31.98 36.45
C SER A 44 -8.05 33.34 35.75
N SER A 45 -7.19 33.54 34.75
CA SER A 45 -7.16 34.75 33.92
C SER A 45 -8.46 34.94 33.13
N PHE A 46 -9.02 33.85 32.60
CA PHE A 46 -10.32 33.83 31.94
C PHE A 46 -11.45 34.30 32.87
N LEU A 47 -11.56 33.70 34.06
CA LEU A 47 -12.61 34.04 35.04
C LEU A 47 -12.51 35.50 35.51
N GLN A 48 -11.29 36.00 35.79
CA GLN A 48 -11.08 37.39 36.17
C GLN A 48 -11.51 38.38 35.09
N THR A 49 -11.27 38.05 33.82
CA THR A 49 -11.65 38.91 32.69
C THR A 49 -13.17 38.91 32.48
N GLN A 50 -13.82 37.76 32.67
CA GLN A 50 -15.28 37.63 32.59
C GLN A 50 -16.00 38.49 33.64
N THR A 51 -15.49 38.54 34.88
CA THR A 51 -16.12 39.31 35.97
C THR A 51 -16.04 40.83 35.76
N ARG A 52 -15.06 41.32 34.98
CA ARG A 52 -14.85 42.76 34.76
C ARG A 52 -15.90 43.44 33.86
N GLN A 53 -16.84 42.70 33.27
CA GLN A 53 -17.85 43.23 32.32
C GLN A 53 -17.24 44.08 31.18
N GLU A 54 -15.99 43.80 30.80
CA GLU A 54 -15.35 44.44 29.65
C GLU A 54 -16.13 44.09 28.37
N PRO A 55 -16.21 44.99 27.37
CA PRO A 55 -16.99 44.80 26.14
C PRO A 55 -16.33 43.80 25.16
N TYR A 56 -15.63 42.79 25.68
CA TYR A 56 -15.04 41.73 24.88
C TYR A 56 -16.12 40.70 24.53
N ASP A 57 -16.22 40.39 23.23
CA ASP A 57 -17.02 39.27 22.76
C ASP A 57 -16.64 38.00 23.52
N ALA A 58 -17.61 37.36 24.18
CA ALA A 58 -17.40 36.13 24.93
C ALA A 58 -16.70 35.05 24.08
N ALA A 59 -16.98 35.03 22.78
CA ALA A 59 -16.32 34.17 21.81
C ALA A 59 -14.79 34.36 21.76
N LEU A 60 -14.28 35.60 21.85
CA LEU A 60 -12.84 35.89 21.82
C LEU A 60 -12.13 35.43 23.10
N LEU A 61 -12.80 35.55 24.26
CA LEU A 61 -12.26 35.06 25.53
C LEU A 61 -12.13 33.53 25.53
N VAL A 62 -13.13 32.83 25.01
CA VAL A 62 -13.11 31.37 24.87
C VAL A 62 -12.02 30.93 23.91
N ASP A 63 -11.87 31.57 22.74
CA ASP A 63 -10.80 31.27 21.78
C ASP A 63 -9.41 31.49 22.38
N ARG A 64 -9.22 32.56 23.17
CA ARG A 64 -7.95 32.81 23.88
C ARG A 64 -7.63 31.69 24.87
N LEU A 65 -8.61 31.25 25.67
CA LEU A 65 -8.43 30.15 26.61
C LEU A 65 -8.05 28.85 25.88
N GLN A 66 -8.74 28.53 24.78
CA GLN A 66 -8.43 27.37 23.95
C GLN A 66 -7.00 27.41 23.39
N LYS A 67 -6.52 28.59 22.98
CA LYS A 67 -5.13 28.78 22.53
C LYS A 67 -4.11 28.59 23.66
N GLN A 68 -4.42 29.05 24.88
CA GLN A 68 -3.52 28.93 26.04
C GLN A 68 -3.41 27.49 26.58
N ILE A 69 -4.49 26.72 26.55
CA ILE A 69 -4.52 25.33 27.05
C ILE A 69 -4.11 24.32 25.95
N ARG A 70 -3.62 24.80 24.81
CA ARG A 70 -3.17 23.95 23.71
C ARG A 70 -1.79 23.35 24.00
N PRO A 71 -1.60 22.02 23.92
CA PRO A 71 -0.29 21.41 24.12
C PRO A 71 0.70 21.78 23.00
N GLN A 72 1.98 21.92 23.36
CA GLN A 72 3.02 22.47 22.49
C GLN A 72 3.41 21.53 21.34
N TYR A 73 3.34 20.21 21.56
CA TYR A 73 3.63 19.22 20.51
C TYR A 73 2.74 19.39 19.28
N LEU A 74 1.58 20.04 19.39
CA LEU A 74 0.74 20.27 18.22
C LEU A 74 1.28 21.36 17.29
N ASP A 75 2.04 22.32 17.81
CA ASP A 75 2.73 23.30 16.98
C ASP A 75 3.96 22.67 16.30
N LEU A 76 4.63 21.76 16.99
CA LEU A 76 5.65 20.90 16.38
C LEU A 76 5.06 20.07 15.22
N PHE A 77 3.91 19.40 15.43
CA PHE A 77 3.25 18.63 14.35
C PHE A 77 2.86 19.52 13.15
N ARG A 78 2.38 20.74 13.40
CA ARG A 78 2.09 21.71 12.33
C ARG A 78 3.35 22.16 11.58
N GLN A 79 4.49 22.25 12.25
CA GLN A 79 5.76 22.57 11.59
C GLN A 79 6.26 21.40 10.77
N ILE A 80 6.21 20.19 11.33
CA ILE A 80 6.59 18.96 10.65
C ILE A 80 5.71 18.74 9.41
N SER A 81 4.39 18.97 9.49
CA SER A 81 3.48 18.73 8.36
C SER A 81 3.73 19.61 7.13
N ARG A 82 4.51 20.68 7.26
CA ARG A 82 4.94 21.54 6.14
C ARG A 82 6.14 20.97 5.38
N LEU A 83 6.84 20.00 5.96
CA LEU A 83 7.96 19.33 5.32
C LEU A 83 7.47 18.38 4.23
N PRO A 84 8.24 18.15 3.14
CA PRO A 84 7.84 17.24 2.06
C PRO A 84 7.50 15.82 2.53
N ILE A 85 8.22 15.30 3.53
CA ILE A 85 7.98 13.97 4.14
C ILE A 85 7.18 14.04 5.44
N GLY A 86 6.70 15.23 5.82
CA GLY A 86 6.19 15.53 7.15
C GLY A 86 4.94 14.75 7.53
N VAL A 87 3.99 14.62 6.61
CA VAL A 87 2.76 13.86 6.86
C VAL A 87 3.06 12.38 7.01
N LYS A 88 3.96 11.81 6.17
CA LYS A 88 4.42 10.41 6.32
C LYS A 88 5.09 10.20 7.68
N PHE A 89 5.96 11.11 8.08
CA PHE A 89 6.59 11.07 9.39
C PHE A 89 5.57 11.03 10.52
N LEU A 90 4.52 11.87 10.47
CA LEU A 90 3.49 11.89 11.51
C LEU A 90 2.64 10.61 11.53
N VAL A 91 2.39 9.99 10.38
CA VAL A 91 1.76 8.66 10.31
C VAL A 91 2.67 7.61 10.95
N ASP A 92 3.96 7.60 10.64
CA ASP A 92 4.93 6.66 11.23
C ASP A 92 5.08 6.86 12.74
N LEU A 93 5.18 8.11 13.19
CA LEU A 93 5.22 8.47 14.61
C LEU A 93 3.99 7.92 15.36
N ARG A 94 2.80 8.00 14.75
CA ARG A 94 1.59 7.40 15.32
C ARG A 94 1.63 5.88 15.32
N SER A 95 2.20 5.26 14.27
CA SER A 95 2.40 3.81 14.23
C SER A 95 3.30 3.33 15.37
N ASP A 96 4.38 4.06 15.65
CA ASP A 96 5.29 3.77 16.75
C ASP A 96 4.59 3.98 18.11
N LEU A 97 3.77 5.03 18.26
CA LEU A 97 2.93 5.22 19.46
C LEU A 97 1.95 4.07 19.71
N ILE A 98 1.26 3.61 18.66
CA ILE A 98 0.34 2.47 18.76
C ILE A 98 1.11 1.23 19.21
N THR A 99 2.27 0.97 18.60
CA THR A 99 3.13 -0.18 18.92
C THR A 99 3.58 -0.14 20.38
N VAL A 100 4.07 1.00 20.85
CA VAL A 100 4.48 1.21 22.25
C VAL A 100 3.32 0.97 23.21
N LEU A 101 2.14 1.55 22.94
CA LEU A 101 0.96 1.42 23.79
C LEU A 101 0.40 -0.01 23.82
N SER A 102 0.65 -0.81 22.78
CA SER A 102 0.27 -2.21 22.69
C SER A 102 1.27 -3.18 23.34
N HIS A 103 2.48 -2.74 23.71
CA HIS A 103 3.51 -3.59 24.32
C HIS A 103 3.50 -3.51 25.86
N PRO A 104 3.05 -4.56 26.58
CA PRO A 104 2.90 -4.50 28.04
C PRO A 104 4.22 -4.27 28.80
N GLN A 105 5.33 -4.78 28.27
CA GLN A 105 6.66 -4.63 28.88
C GLN A 105 7.12 -3.17 28.87
N LEU A 106 7.08 -2.50 27.71
CA LEU A 106 7.41 -1.07 27.61
C LEU A 106 6.47 -0.21 28.46
N VAL A 107 5.19 -0.57 28.49
CA VAL A 107 4.18 0.10 29.33
C VAL A 107 4.44 -0.11 30.83
N SER A 108 5.13 -1.18 31.22
CA SER A 108 5.50 -1.44 32.62
C SER A 108 6.77 -0.71 33.05
N GLU A 109 7.67 -0.41 32.11
CA GLU A 109 8.87 0.41 32.35
C GLU A 109 8.54 1.89 32.53
N MET A 110 7.42 2.36 31.99
CA MET A 110 6.95 3.75 32.13
C MET A 110 6.09 3.95 33.40
N GLY A 111 6.14 5.17 33.95
CA GLY A 111 5.23 5.59 35.01
C GLY A 111 3.77 5.66 34.53
N PRO A 112 2.78 5.52 35.44
CA PRO A 112 1.35 5.56 35.07
C PRO A 112 0.94 6.88 34.40
N SER A 113 1.56 8.00 34.77
CA SER A 113 1.31 9.31 34.16
C SER A 113 1.80 9.39 32.70
N SER A 114 3.00 8.90 32.40
CA SER A 114 3.57 8.91 31.03
C SER A 114 2.72 8.09 30.06
N LYS A 115 2.13 6.96 30.53
CA LYS A 115 1.16 6.20 29.73
C LYS A 115 -0.05 7.05 29.33
N VAL A 116 -0.57 7.88 30.23
CA VAL A 116 -1.71 8.77 29.94
C VAL A 116 -1.29 9.83 28.92
N TYR A 117 -0.12 10.45 29.09
CA TYR A 117 0.38 11.45 28.14
C TYR A 117 0.59 10.88 26.74
N LEU A 118 1.16 9.67 26.61
CA LEU A 118 1.31 8.99 25.31
C LEU A 118 -0.05 8.70 24.65
N ARG A 119 -1.06 8.29 25.42
CA ARG A 119 -2.42 8.09 24.90
C ARG A 119 -3.03 9.40 24.42
N LEU A 120 -2.85 10.50 25.16
CA LEU A 120 -3.32 11.81 24.76
C LEU A 120 -2.62 12.30 23.49
N LEU A 121 -1.29 12.15 23.41
CA LEU A 121 -0.50 12.45 22.22
C LEU A 121 -1.02 11.69 21.00
N SER A 122 -1.22 10.37 21.14
CA SER A 122 -1.75 9.50 20.06
C SER A 122 -3.16 9.90 19.64
N SER A 123 -4.04 10.22 20.59
CA SER A 123 -5.41 10.71 20.32
C SER A 123 -5.39 12.01 19.53
N ARG A 124 -4.56 12.97 19.95
CA ARG A 124 -4.43 14.27 19.26
C ARG A 124 -3.84 14.13 17.87
N LEU A 125 -2.88 13.23 17.69
CA LEU A 125 -2.32 12.94 16.37
C LEU A 125 -3.36 12.27 15.47
N SER A 126 -4.20 11.38 16.03
CA SER A 126 -5.35 10.78 15.32
C SER A 126 -6.34 11.82 14.83
N GLU A 127 -6.70 12.80 15.66
CA GLU A 127 -7.59 13.91 15.30
C GLU A 127 -7.01 14.78 14.18
N LEU A 128 -5.71 15.06 14.19
CA LEU A 128 -5.06 15.80 13.10
C LEU A 128 -5.04 15.00 11.80
N LEU A 129 -4.69 13.71 11.88
CA LEU A 129 -4.63 12.84 10.72
C LEU A 129 -6.01 12.60 10.11
N SER A 130 -7.09 12.52 10.90
CA SER A 130 -8.45 12.35 10.36
C SER A 130 -8.92 13.54 9.52
N LEU A 131 -8.44 14.76 9.84
CA LEU A 131 -8.71 15.94 9.02
C LEU A 131 -7.95 15.91 7.67
N TRP A 132 -6.75 15.33 7.64
CA TRP A 132 -5.93 15.24 6.42
C TRP A 132 -6.30 14.05 5.54
N PHE A 133 -6.67 12.92 6.14
CA PHE A 133 -7.02 11.68 5.46
C PHE A 133 -8.53 11.46 5.35
N ASN A 134 -9.29 12.55 5.17
CA ASN A 134 -10.71 12.49 4.86
C ASN A 134 -10.91 11.84 3.48
N ALA A 135 -11.94 11.00 3.34
CA ALA A 135 -12.39 10.39 2.09
C ALA A 135 -12.42 11.35 0.88
N GLY A 136 -12.75 12.63 1.09
CA GLY A 136 -12.76 13.66 0.03
C GLY A 136 -11.38 13.96 -0.60
N PHE A 137 -10.28 13.60 0.07
CA PHE A 137 -8.90 13.76 -0.44
C PHE A 137 -8.29 12.45 -0.94
N LEU A 138 -8.97 11.33 -0.76
CA LEU A 138 -8.50 10.04 -1.23
C LEU A 138 -8.84 9.86 -2.70
N ARG A 139 -7.93 9.24 -3.45
CA ARG A 139 -8.15 8.89 -4.85
C ARG A 139 -8.26 7.38 -4.97
N LEU A 140 -9.37 6.92 -5.54
CA LEU A 140 -9.54 5.52 -5.90
C LEU A 140 -8.84 5.27 -7.24
N GLU A 141 -7.84 4.39 -7.23
CA GLU A 141 -7.05 4.03 -8.41
C GLU A 141 -7.21 2.54 -8.69
N ARG A 142 -7.44 2.17 -9.96
CA ARG A 142 -7.45 0.76 -10.37
C ARG A 142 -6.02 0.28 -10.56
N VAL A 143 -5.68 -0.82 -9.92
CA VAL A 143 -4.42 -1.52 -10.10
C VAL A 143 -4.62 -2.62 -11.15
N THR A 144 -3.72 -2.67 -12.11
CA THR A 144 -3.69 -3.69 -13.18
C THR A 144 -2.29 -4.28 -13.29
N TRP A 145 -2.13 -5.31 -14.12
CA TRP A 145 -0.81 -5.89 -14.38
C TRP A 145 0.19 -4.88 -14.98
N ASP A 146 -0.31 -3.84 -15.65
CA ASP A 146 0.51 -2.79 -16.26
C ASP A 146 0.87 -1.65 -15.28
N SER A 147 0.38 -1.71 -14.03
CA SER A 147 0.73 -0.74 -12.99
C SER A 147 2.22 -0.81 -12.63
N PRO A 148 2.83 0.29 -12.14
CA PRO A 148 4.25 0.30 -11.78
C PRO A 148 4.63 -0.83 -10.82
N THR A 149 5.77 -1.47 -11.06
CA THR A 149 6.23 -2.61 -10.23
C THR A 149 6.39 -2.24 -8.76
N SER A 150 6.71 -0.97 -8.45
CA SER A 150 6.76 -0.46 -7.08
C SER A 150 5.41 -0.55 -6.36
N ILE A 151 4.30 -0.31 -7.05
CA ILE A 151 2.94 -0.47 -6.50
C ILE A 151 2.60 -1.95 -6.36
N LEU A 152 2.92 -2.78 -7.37
CA LEU A 152 2.67 -4.22 -7.34
C LEU A 152 3.41 -4.92 -6.19
N GLN A 153 4.64 -4.51 -5.93
CA GLN A 153 5.43 -4.96 -4.78
C GLN A 153 4.73 -4.61 -3.46
N LYS A 154 4.30 -3.36 -3.28
CA LYS A 154 3.60 -2.92 -2.07
C LYS A 154 2.27 -3.65 -1.86
N ILE A 155 1.53 -3.92 -2.93
CA ILE A 155 0.29 -4.71 -2.83
C ILE A 155 0.57 -6.13 -2.35
N THR A 156 1.67 -6.72 -2.82
CA THR A 156 2.13 -8.04 -2.38
C THR A 156 2.56 -8.02 -0.91
N GLU A 157 3.29 -6.99 -0.48
CA GLU A 157 3.78 -6.82 0.90
C GLU A 157 2.66 -6.53 1.90
N TYR A 158 1.66 -5.75 1.51
CA TYR A 158 0.60 -5.29 2.41
C TYR A 158 -0.66 -6.15 2.41
N GLU A 159 -0.70 -7.24 1.64
CA GLU A 159 -1.83 -8.17 1.63
C GLU A 159 -1.94 -8.93 2.97
N ALA A 160 -2.87 -8.49 3.81
CA ALA A 160 -3.00 -8.99 5.19
C ALA A 160 -3.96 -10.19 5.32
N VAL A 161 -4.88 -10.38 4.37
CA VAL A 161 -5.93 -11.42 4.46
C VAL A 161 -5.47 -12.72 3.81
N HIS A 162 -4.92 -12.64 2.60
CA HIS A 162 -4.52 -13.80 1.82
C HIS A 162 -3.15 -13.61 1.16
N PRO A 163 -2.04 -13.98 1.84
CA PRO A 163 -0.69 -13.75 1.36
C PRO A 163 -0.50 -14.18 -0.10
N ILE A 164 0.03 -13.28 -0.91
CA ILE A 164 0.33 -13.53 -2.32
C ILE A 164 1.59 -14.40 -2.38
N ARG A 165 1.47 -15.56 -3.05
CA ARG A 165 2.53 -16.59 -2.99
C ARG A 165 3.68 -16.32 -3.96
N ASN A 166 3.37 -15.80 -5.14
CA ASN A 166 4.32 -15.55 -6.22
C ASN A 166 3.73 -14.57 -7.26
N TRP A 167 4.54 -14.18 -8.25
CA TRP A 167 4.13 -13.23 -9.30
C TRP A 167 3.01 -13.74 -10.20
N LEU A 168 2.90 -15.06 -10.37
CA LEU A 168 1.81 -15.65 -11.15
C LEU A 168 0.47 -15.53 -10.42
N ASP A 169 0.45 -15.74 -9.10
CA ASP A 169 -0.70 -15.49 -8.23
C ASP A 169 -1.14 -14.02 -8.32
N LEU A 170 -0.20 -13.08 -8.20
CA LEU A 170 -0.50 -11.65 -8.37
C LEU A 170 -1.11 -11.36 -9.75
N LYS A 171 -0.54 -11.92 -10.81
CA LYS A 171 -1.06 -11.75 -12.18
C LYS A 171 -2.50 -12.25 -12.30
N HIS A 172 -2.85 -13.38 -11.69
CA HIS A 172 -4.22 -13.86 -11.67
C HIS A 172 -5.15 -12.93 -10.87
N ARG A 173 -4.70 -12.40 -9.73
CA ARG A 173 -5.48 -11.43 -8.92
C ARG A 173 -5.69 -10.08 -9.58
N LEU A 174 -4.89 -9.74 -10.59
CA LEU A 174 -5.02 -8.52 -11.40
C LEU A 174 -5.57 -8.80 -12.81
N GLY A 175 -5.88 -10.07 -13.10
CA GLY A 175 -6.31 -10.54 -14.42
C GLY A 175 -7.81 -10.42 -14.63
N LEU A 176 -8.31 -11.27 -15.53
CA LEU A 176 -9.71 -11.29 -15.92
C LEU A 176 -10.61 -11.66 -14.74
N TYR A 177 -11.78 -11.03 -14.69
CA TYR A 177 -12.78 -11.19 -13.63
C TYR A 177 -12.24 -10.88 -12.23
N ARG A 178 -11.12 -10.17 -12.16
CA ARG A 178 -10.55 -9.64 -10.93
C ARG A 178 -10.34 -8.15 -11.08
N ARG A 179 -10.59 -7.43 -10.00
CA ARG A 179 -10.29 -6.01 -9.89
C ARG A 179 -9.52 -5.80 -8.60
N CYS A 180 -8.45 -5.06 -8.69
CA CYS A 180 -7.76 -4.53 -7.54
C CYS A 180 -7.89 -3.01 -7.61
N TYR A 181 -8.31 -2.41 -6.50
CA TYR A 181 -8.33 -0.97 -6.33
C TYR A 181 -7.49 -0.60 -5.14
N MET A 182 -6.94 0.61 -5.16
CA MET A 182 -6.30 1.20 -4.00
C MET A 182 -6.80 2.61 -3.76
N PHE A 183 -6.91 3.00 -2.49
CA PHE A 183 -7.01 4.40 -2.12
C PHE A 183 -5.61 4.99 -1.96
N SER A 184 -5.31 6.06 -2.70
CA SER A 184 -4.06 6.82 -2.63
C SER A 184 -4.32 8.22 -2.06
N HIS A 185 -3.27 8.87 -1.55
CA HIS A 185 -3.34 10.24 -1.06
C HIS A 185 -2.13 11.05 -1.52
N SER A 186 -2.34 12.31 -1.89
CA SER A 186 -1.29 13.17 -2.47
C SER A 186 -0.09 13.40 -1.54
N CYS A 187 -0.29 13.38 -0.23
CA CYS A 187 0.80 13.50 0.76
C CYS A 187 1.57 12.19 1.00
N LEU A 188 1.08 11.07 0.48
CA LEU A 188 1.65 9.73 0.61
C LEU A 188 1.83 9.10 -0.78
N GLN A 189 2.62 9.77 -1.62
CA GLN A 189 2.81 9.35 -3.01
C GLN A 189 3.46 7.98 -3.10
N GLY A 190 2.86 7.10 -3.90
CA GLY A 190 3.33 5.73 -4.07
C GLY A 190 3.06 4.82 -2.88
N GLU A 191 2.36 5.28 -1.84
CA GLU A 191 1.88 4.43 -0.73
C GLU A 191 0.37 4.18 -0.91
N PRO A 192 -0.05 2.94 -1.21
CA PRO A 192 -1.47 2.58 -1.14
C PRO A 192 -1.91 2.66 0.32
N LEU A 193 -3.04 3.28 0.65
CA LEU A 193 -3.56 3.36 2.03
C LEU A 193 -4.51 2.21 2.37
N VAL A 194 -5.38 1.90 1.42
CA VAL A 194 -6.31 0.77 1.48
C VAL A 194 -6.22 0.03 0.16
N ILE A 195 -6.12 -1.29 0.21
CA ILE A 195 -6.11 -2.18 -0.95
C ILE A 195 -7.38 -3.01 -0.93
N LEU A 196 -8.10 -3.03 -2.05
CA LEU A 196 -9.37 -3.72 -2.24
C LEU A 196 -9.20 -4.75 -3.34
N HIS A 197 -9.37 -6.02 -3.02
CA HIS A 197 -9.46 -7.07 -4.02
C HIS A 197 -10.91 -7.51 -4.22
N VAL A 198 -11.35 -7.47 -5.47
CA VAL A 198 -12.72 -7.75 -5.90
C VAL A 198 -12.71 -8.87 -6.93
N ALA A 199 -13.60 -9.84 -6.76
CA ALA A 199 -13.88 -10.86 -7.74
C ALA A 199 -15.23 -10.58 -8.41
N LEU A 200 -15.22 -10.59 -9.75
CA LEU A 200 -16.43 -10.55 -10.56
C LEU A 200 -16.91 -11.99 -10.76
N VAL A 201 -18.15 -12.27 -10.36
CA VAL A 201 -18.70 -13.63 -10.29
C VAL A 201 -20.15 -13.66 -10.80
N PRO A 202 -20.62 -14.78 -11.36
CA PRO A 202 -22.02 -14.95 -11.77
C PRO A 202 -22.98 -15.11 -10.58
N SER A 203 -22.47 -15.42 -9.38
CA SER A 203 -23.29 -15.49 -8.18
C SER A 203 -22.44 -15.35 -6.92
N ILE A 204 -23.06 -14.88 -5.83
CA ILE A 204 -22.39 -14.75 -4.53
C ILE A 204 -22.05 -16.17 -4.04
N SER A 205 -20.75 -16.49 -4.03
CA SER A 205 -20.24 -17.79 -3.58
C SER A 205 -20.24 -17.88 -2.04
N SER A 206 -20.49 -19.06 -1.49
CA SER A 206 -20.43 -19.29 -0.03
C SER A 206 -19.02 -19.58 0.50
N SER A 207 -18.02 -19.72 -0.39
CA SER A 207 -16.63 -20.05 -0.04
C SER A 207 -15.61 -19.09 -0.65
N ILE A 208 -14.75 -18.53 0.20
CA ILE A 208 -13.61 -17.70 -0.19
C ILE A 208 -12.56 -18.47 -1.01
N GLN A 209 -12.36 -19.76 -0.72
CA GLN A 209 -11.39 -20.58 -1.44
C GLN A 209 -11.80 -20.82 -2.89
N GLU A 210 -13.10 -20.85 -3.17
CA GLU A 210 -13.64 -20.93 -4.53
C GLU A 210 -13.31 -19.66 -5.32
N ILE A 211 -13.42 -18.48 -4.67
CA ILE A 211 -13.06 -17.19 -5.26
C ILE A 211 -11.56 -17.11 -5.54
N ILE A 212 -10.69 -17.53 -4.61
CA ILE A 212 -9.24 -17.45 -4.84
C ILE A 212 -8.78 -18.46 -5.92
N ARG A 213 -9.37 -19.66 -5.97
CA ARG A 213 -8.98 -20.71 -6.93
C ARG A 213 -9.56 -20.54 -8.32
N ARG A 214 -10.70 -19.83 -8.48
CA ARG A 214 -11.31 -19.55 -9.80
C ARG A 214 -10.40 -18.67 -10.65
N THR A 215 -9.48 -19.28 -11.38
CA THR A 215 -8.55 -18.58 -12.28
C THR A 215 -9.12 -18.38 -13.68
N ASN A 216 -10.16 -19.15 -14.06
CA ASN A 216 -10.76 -19.09 -15.39
C ASN A 216 -12.29 -19.15 -15.28
N LEU A 217 -12.99 -18.10 -15.72
CA LEU A 217 -14.42 -18.18 -16.08
C LEU A 217 -14.63 -18.65 -17.52
N GLN A 218 -13.61 -19.21 -18.17
CA GLN A 218 -13.72 -19.87 -19.48
C GLN A 218 -12.98 -21.21 -19.46
N GLN A 219 -13.68 -22.27 -19.06
CA GLN A 219 -13.59 -23.62 -19.64
C GLN A 219 -14.99 -24.23 -19.58
N GLY A 220 -15.93 -23.61 -20.29
CA GLY A 220 -17.17 -24.24 -20.71
C GLY A 220 -17.03 -24.51 -22.20
N ASN A 221 -17.03 -25.79 -22.57
CA ASN A 221 -16.90 -26.35 -23.93
C ASN A 221 -15.50 -26.28 -24.56
N ASP A 222 -14.68 -27.30 -24.27
CA ASP A 222 -13.75 -27.94 -25.22
C ASP A 222 -13.10 -29.16 -24.53
N ASN A 223 -13.92 -30.16 -24.18
CA ASN A 223 -13.42 -31.44 -23.61
C ASN A 223 -13.14 -32.52 -24.67
N ASP A 224 -13.10 -32.19 -25.96
CA ASP A 224 -12.89 -33.17 -27.04
C ASP A 224 -11.48 -33.19 -27.65
N PHE A 225 -10.48 -32.50 -27.09
CA PHE A 225 -9.13 -32.45 -27.68
C PHE A 225 -7.98 -32.96 -26.79
N ALA A 226 -8.26 -33.53 -25.63
CA ALA A 226 -7.25 -34.02 -24.68
C ALA A 226 -6.84 -35.51 -24.87
N SER A 227 -7.06 -36.11 -26.04
CA SER A 227 -6.74 -37.53 -26.31
C SER A 227 -5.64 -37.77 -27.35
N THR A 228 -4.91 -36.75 -27.83
CA THR A 228 -3.92 -36.96 -28.92
C THR A 228 -2.51 -36.37 -28.69
N THR A 229 -2.19 -35.82 -27.51
CA THR A 229 -0.86 -35.23 -27.26
C THR A 229 0.07 -36.06 -26.36
N SER A 230 -0.13 -37.38 -26.28
CA SER A 230 0.72 -38.29 -25.50
C SER A 230 1.61 -39.23 -26.33
N SER A 231 1.83 -38.95 -27.62
CA SER A 231 2.53 -39.88 -28.52
C SER A 231 3.64 -39.28 -29.40
N LEU A 232 4.32 -38.21 -28.99
CA LEU A 232 5.51 -37.72 -29.72
C LEU A 232 6.65 -37.31 -28.78
N LEU A 233 7.17 -38.27 -28.03
CA LEU A 233 8.57 -38.30 -27.59
C LEU A 233 9.10 -39.72 -27.82
N ASN A 234 9.64 -39.95 -29.02
CA ASN A 234 10.55 -41.07 -29.24
C ASN A 234 11.72 -40.56 -30.10
N GLU A 235 12.87 -40.38 -29.47
CA GLU A 235 14.18 -40.43 -30.11
C GLU A 235 14.37 -41.87 -30.63
N SER A 236 14.77 -42.16 -31.87
CA SER A 236 16.14 -42.01 -32.37
C SER A 236 16.33 -42.82 -33.67
N LEU A 237 17.42 -42.50 -34.39
CA LEU A 237 18.19 -43.28 -35.39
C LEU A 237 17.91 -43.06 -36.89
N LEU A 238 18.97 -42.54 -37.55
CA LEU A 238 19.21 -42.51 -39.00
C LEU A 238 19.33 -43.93 -39.60
N PRO A 239 19.07 -44.09 -40.91
CA PRO A 239 20.20 -44.39 -41.80
C PRO A 239 20.17 -43.66 -43.16
N GLU A 240 21.36 -43.62 -43.76
CA GLU A 240 21.74 -43.10 -45.08
C GLU A 240 21.07 -43.88 -46.24
N ASP A 241 20.61 -43.21 -47.31
CA ASP A 241 21.33 -43.03 -48.60
C ASP A 241 20.38 -42.73 -49.78
N LYS A 242 20.76 -41.70 -50.55
CA LYS A 242 20.60 -41.41 -52.01
C LYS A 242 19.26 -41.65 -52.77
N HIS A 243 18.77 -40.59 -53.42
CA HIS A 243 18.87 -40.40 -54.88
C HIS A 243 18.36 -39.02 -55.34
N ASP A 244 19.03 -38.49 -56.38
CA ASP A 244 18.88 -37.19 -57.05
C ASP A 244 17.53 -36.94 -57.76
N ALA A 245 17.10 -35.67 -57.85
CA ALA A 245 16.85 -34.95 -59.12
C ALA A 245 16.16 -33.55 -58.97
N LEU A 246 16.90 -32.52 -59.36
CA LEU A 246 16.61 -31.26 -60.09
C LEU A 246 15.34 -30.37 -59.89
N SER A 247 15.67 -29.06 -59.73
CA SER A 247 15.02 -27.81 -60.25
C SER A 247 13.85 -27.19 -59.45
N SER A 248 13.68 -25.87 -59.21
CA SER A 248 14.40 -24.59 -59.44
C SER A 248 13.73 -23.48 -58.54
N PRO A 249 14.20 -22.22 -58.46
CA PRO A 249 14.16 -21.38 -57.25
C PRO A 249 12.96 -20.43 -57.14
N LYS A 250 12.56 -20.08 -55.90
CA LYS A 250 11.80 -18.87 -55.61
C LYS A 250 12.45 -18.12 -54.45
N ASP A 251 13.13 -17.04 -54.78
CA ASP A 251 13.69 -16.07 -53.85
C ASP A 251 12.59 -15.39 -53.02
N GLY A 252 12.73 -15.47 -51.70
CA GLY A 252 12.05 -14.62 -50.72
C GLY A 252 13.09 -14.10 -49.74
N PRO A 253 12.91 -12.91 -49.13
CA PRO A 253 13.95 -12.26 -48.34
C PRO A 253 14.22 -13.10 -47.09
N THR A 254 15.40 -13.73 -47.04
CA THR A 254 15.84 -14.54 -45.91
C THR A 254 16.15 -13.64 -44.71
N SER A 255 15.37 -13.77 -43.64
CA SER A 255 15.70 -13.18 -42.34
C SER A 255 17.12 -13.57 -41.90
N PRO A 256 17.90 -12.66 -41.29
CA PRO A 256 19.26 -12.97 -40.88
C PRO A 256 19.25 -14.08 -39.81
N THR A 257 19.84 -15.23 -40.15
CA THR A 257 20.01 -16.34 -39.23
C THR A 257 21.32 -16.16 -38.48
N ILE A 258 21.26 -15.93 -37.16
CA ILE A 258 22.46 -15.85 -36.32
C ILE A 258 22.97 -17.27 -36.10
N THR A 259 24.22 -17.53 -36.49
CA THR A 259 24.85 -18.84 -36.33
C THR A 259 25.97 -18.73 -35.29
N THR A 260 25.90 -19.55 -34.24
CA THR A 260 26.92 -19.60 -33.16
C THR A 260 27.45 -21.03 -33.00
N MET A 261 28.74 -21.15 -32.71
CA MET A 261 29.42 -22.43 -32.48
C MET A 261 29.58 -22.68 -30.97
N ILE A 262 29.11 -23.81 -30.46
CA ILE A 262 29.36 -24.26 -29.09
C ILE A 262 29.86 -25.72 -29.16
N ASN A 263 31.03 -26.00 -28.57
CA ASN A 263 31.67 -27.33 -28.56
C ASN A 263 31.76 -28.00 -29.95
N GLY A 264 32.18 -27.24 -30.97
CA GLY A 264 32.35 -27.75 -32.33
C GLY A 264 31.05 -28.04 -33.09
N LYS A 265 29.89 -27.82 -32.46
CA LYS A 265 28.57 -27.97 -33.10
C LYS A 265 28.00 -26.60 -33.47
N THR A 266 27.46 -26.52 -34.67
CA THR A 266 26.87 -25.30 -35.24
C THR A 266 25.41 -25.18 -34.86
N PHE A 267 25.04 -24.09 -34.18
CA PHE A 267 23.66 -23.78 -33.81
C PHE A 267 23.16 -22.61 -34.65
N LYS A 268 22.09 -22.85 -35.42
CA LYS A 268 21.41 -21.82 -36.21
C LYS A 268 20.20 -21.30 -35.43
N LEU A 269 20.26 -20.06 -34.97
CA LEU A 269 19.15 -19.38 -34.34
C LEU A 269 18.29 -18.73 -35.44
N GLN A 270 17.15 -19.35 -35.74
CA GLN A 270 16.17 -18.75 -36.63
C GLN A 270 15.47 -17.59 -35.92
N SER A 271 15.36 -16.43 -36.59
CA SER A 271 14.55 -15.32 -36.11
C SER A 271 13.09 -15.79 -36.01
N PHE A 272 12.51 -15.77 -34.81
CA PHE A 272 11.08 -16.02 -34.61
C PHE A 272 10.27 -14.85 -35.20
N SER A 273 10.03 -14.86 -36.51
CA SER A 273 9.10 -13.92 -37.16
C SER A 273 7.68 -14.49 -37.11
N ARG A 274 7.07 -14.43 -35.92
CA ARG A 274 5.62 -14.34 -35.67
C ARG A 274 5.42 -14.43 -34.16
N SER A 275 5.22 -13.29 -33.53
CA SER A 275 4.44 -13.27 -32.29
C SER A 275 3.10 -13.95 -32.59
N PRO A 276 2.69 -15.01 -31.87
CA PRO A 276 1.31 -15.44 -31.91
C PRO A 276 0.47 -14.21 -31.58
N LYS A 277 -0.60 -13.95 -32.34
CA LYS A 277 -1.56 -12.91 -31.99
C LYS A 277 -1.91 -13.14 -30.53
N LEU A 278 -1.46 -12.24 -29.65
CA LEU A 278 -1.81 -12.28 -28.24
C LEU A 278 -3.33 -12.19 -28.25
N HIS A 279 -4.02 -13.31 -28.01
CA HIS A 279 -5.46 -13.27 -27.82
C HIS A 279 -5.62 -12.42 -26.57
N GLN A 280 -5.97 -11.15 -26.74
CA GLN A 280 -6.52 -10.36 -25.66
C GLN A 280 -7.80 -11.11 -25.28
N GLN A 281 -7.70 -11.94 -24.27
CA GLN A 281 -8.87 -12.53 -23.65
C GLN A 281 -9.64 -11.36 -23.06
N ILE A 282 -10.80 -11.09 -23.63
CA ILE A 282 -11.72 -10.04 -23.18
C ILE A 282 -12.74 -10.72 -22.26
N GLU A 283 -13.11 -10.06 -21.18
CA GLU A 283 -14.14 -10.56 -20.27
C GLU A 283 -15.51 -10.51 -20.93
N ASP A 284 -16.34 -11.53 -20.69
CA ASP A 284 -17.74 -11.53 -21.10
C ASP A 284 -18.59 -10.88 -20.00
N PRO A 285 -19.19 -9.70 -20.22
CA PRO A 285 -20.02 -9.03 -19.22
C PRO A 285 -21.26 -9.84 -18.81
N ASN A 286 -21.74 -10.75 -19.68
CA ASN A 286 -22.93 -11.55 -19.39
C ASN A 286 -22.68 -12.65 -18.33
N LEU A 287 -21.42 -12.87 -17.93
CA LEU A 287 -21.04 -13.84 -16.90
C LEU A 287 -20.85 -13.20 -15.52
N VAL A 288 -21.18 -11.91 -15.36
CA VAL A 288 -20.93 -11.14 -14.13
C VAL A 288 -22.24 -10.56 -13.59
N ASP A 289 -22.77 -11.18 -12.54
CA ASP A 289 -23.99 -10.72 -11.85
C ASP A 289 -23.69 -10.15 -10.46
N ALA A 290 -22.49 -10.40 -9.91
CA ALA A 290 -22.08 -9.90 -8.60
C ALA A 290 -20.59 -9.53 -8.54
N ALA A 291 -20.28 -8.58 -7.66
CA ALA A 291 -18.91 -8.18 -7.31
C ALA A 291 -18.68 -8.44 -5.81
N VAL A 292 -17.67 -9.25 -5.49
CA VAL A 292 -17.38 -9.66 -4.10
C VAL A 292 -16.04 -9.12 -3.66
N PHE A 293 -16.04 -8.30 -2.61
CA PHE A 293 -14.82 -7.92 -1.90
C PHE A 293 -14.32 -9.10 -1.08
N TYR A 294 -13.17 -9.64 -1.47
CA TYR A 294 -12.62 -10.86 -0.86
C TYR A 294 -11.32 -10.60 -0.06
N SER A 295 -10.73 -9.41 -0.23
CA SER A 295 -9.69 -8.89 0.66
C SER A 295 -9.78 -7.37 0.74
N ILE A 296 -9.65 -6.85 1.96
CA ILE A 296 -9.56 -5.42 2.27
C ILE A 296 -8.39 -5.28 3.24
N SER A 297 -7.34 -4.58 2.82
CA SER A 297 -6.12 -4.41 3.63
C SER A 297 -5.84 -2.92 3.85
N SER A 298 -5.79 -2.49 5.11
CA SER A 298 -5.26 -1.18 5.49
C SER A 298 -3.76 -1.29 5.68
N THR A 299 -2.98 -0.43 5.02
CA THR A 299 -1.53 -0.60 4.92
C THR A 299 -0.77 0.22 5.96
N GLN A 300 -1.33 1.34 6.40
CA GLN A 300 -0.69 2.29 7.30
C GLN A 300 -1.23 2.10 8.72
N LYS A 301 -0.48 1.41 9.58
CA LYS A 301 -0.83 1.23 11.01
C LYS A 301 -1.09 2.55 11.72
N GLY A 302 -0.32 3.58 11.35
CA GLY A 302 -0.48 4.94 11.84
C GLY A 302 -1.79 5.63 11.46
N LEU A 303 -2.62 5.03 10.59
CA LEU A 303 -3.98 5.49 10.27
C LEU A 303 -5.07 4.59 10.87
N ASN A 304 -4.72 3.61 11.72
CA ASN A 304 -5.71 2.73 12.34
C ASN A 304 -6.74 3.54 13.17
N GLY A 305 -8.03 3.23 13.01
CA GLY A 305 -9.13 3.96 13.65
C GLY A 305 -9.47 5.32 13.04
N ILE A 306 -8.91 5.63 11.87
CA ILE A 306 -9.32 6.76 11.03
C ILE A 306 -10.14 6.21 9.88
N ASP A 307 -11.31 6.78 9.65
CA ASP A 307 -12.18 6.40 8.53
C ASP A 307 -11.52 6.85 7.21
N LEU A 308 -11.17 5.87 6.37
CA LEU A 308 -10.60 6.04 5.03
C LEU A 308 -11.66 5.71 3.98
#